data_AF-A0A8H6AI26-F1
#
_entry.id   AF-A0A8H6AI26-F1
#
_cell.length_a   1.000
_cell.length_b   1.000
_cell.length_c   1.000
_cell.angle_alpha   90.00
_cell.angle_beta   90.00
_cell.angle_gamma   90.00
#
_symmetry.space_group_name_H-M   'P 1'
#
loop_
_entity.id
_entity.type
_entity.pdbx_description
1 polymer ?
#
loop_
_entity_poly.entity_id
_entity_poly.type
_entity_poly.pdbx_seq_one_letter_code
_entity_poly.pdbx_strand_id
1 'polypeptide(L)'
;MSRPKKEDSKYTAYWCDLKDDLFVIFTLSDNEAIAFQKDKTMKKIPYRDIPRNAKRRELGTFYDYKLKRFQSVAKKVMELNKGTGEKREKTAMEITKTFINFVYEEEKLKFRGNRWSISILDAYAIKSSYKEELDELKESQVNLKKELENAKKAGKGVTAASRAVDDMKLSIDSLNDYINKENTRIKEYKNNYDKEKKEQAEEAEKKKEQAEKKRKEDEIAEKKRLADWNRPLPRDATMWKGDYKPKSERKGK
;
A
#
# COMPACT_ATOMS: atom_id res chain seq x y z
N MET A 1 -5.53 -16.39 40.69
CA MET A 1 -5.46 -17.07 39.38
C MET A 1 -5.46 -16.01 38.29
N SER A 2 -4.30 -15.71 37.71
CA SER A 2 -4.19 -14.78 36.57
C SER A 2 -4.82 -15.43 35.35
N ARG A 3 -5.84 -14.78 34.77
CA ARG A 3 -6.38 -15.19 33.47
C ARG A 3 -5.24 -15.14 32.45
N PRO A 4 -5.03 -16.19 31.63
CA PRO A 4 -4.07 -16.11 30.54
C PRO A 4 -4.48 -14.94 29.63
N LYS A 5 -3.53 -14.04 29.34
CA LYS A 5 -3.72 -12.99 28.33
C LYS A 5 -4.06 -13.72 27.03
N LYS A 6 -5.25 -13.49 26.47
CA LYS A 6 -5.56 -13.90 25.10
C LYS A 6 -4.46 -13.30 24.23
N GLU A 7 -3.69 -14.14 23.55
CA GLU A 7 -2.82 -13.65 22.49
C GLU A 7 -3.72 -12.99 21.44
N ASP A 8 -3.51 -11.69 21.22
CA ASP A 8 -4.16 -10.96 20.13
C ASP A 8 -3.81 -11.68 18.83
N SER A 9 -4.82 -12.22 18.16
CA SER A 9 -4.60 -12.97 16.92
C SER A 9 -4.13 -12.01 15.83
N LYS A 10 -2.95 -12.28 15.27
CA LYS A 10 -2.29 -11.45 14.26
C LYS A 10 -2.48 -12.07 12.89
N TYR A 11 -3.03 -11.31 11.95
CA TYR A 11 -3.28 -11.79 10.60
C TYR A 11 -2.71 -10.82 9.57
N THR A 12 -1.79 -11.33 8.76
CA THR A 12 -1.21 -10.57 7.66
C THR A 12 -2.17 -10.55 6.48
N ALA A 13 -2.50 -9.34 6.05
CA ALA A 13 -3.28 -9.09 4.86
C ALA A 13 -2.37 -8.84 3.67
N TYR A 14 -2.78 -9.32 2.52
CA TYR A 14 -2.13 -9.16 1.24
C TYR A 14 -3.11 -8.57 0.25
N TRP A 15 -2.58 -7.93 -0.78
CA TRP A 15 -3.32 -7.61 -1.98
C TRP A 15 -2.64 -8.16 -3.22
N CYS A 16 -3.42 -8.46 -4.24
CA CYS A 16 -2.93 -8.79 -5.58
C CYS A 16 -3.83 -8.17 -6.64
N ASP A 17 -3.31 -8.13 -7.86
CA ASP A 17 -4.03 -7.65 -9.04
C ASP A 17 -4.43 -8.85 -9.89
N LEU A 18 -5.72 -9.05 -10.15
CA LEU A 18 -6.23 -10.08 -11.04
C LEU A 18 -6.76 -9.46 -12.33
N LYS A 19 -6.90 -10.28 -13.38
CA LYS A 19 -7.34 -9.83 -14.70
C LYS A 19 -8.72 -9.14 -14.67
N ASP A 20 -9.66 -9.75 -13.96
CA ASP A 20 -11.06 -9.30 -13.93
C ASP A 20 -11.40 -8.56 -12.62
N ASP A 21 -10.59 -8.74 -11.58
CA ASP A 21 -10.80 -8.16 -10.26
C ASP A 21 -9.50 -7.47 -9.82
N LEU A 22 -9.45 -6.16 -10.03
CA LEU A 22 -8.30 -5.37 -9.59
C LEU A 22 -8.31 -5.25 -8.06
N PHE A 23 -7.13 -5.38 -7.46
CA PHE A 23 -6.91 -5.16 -6.03
C PHE A 23 -7.74 -6.04 -5.08
N VAL A 24 -7.49 -7.35 -5.15
CA VAL A 24 -8.11 -8.35 -4.27
C VAL A 24 -7.38 -8.39 -2.93
N ILE A 25 -8.09 -8.11 -1.83
CA ILE A 25 -7.56 -8.18 -0.46
C ILE A 25 -7.85 -9.56 0.14
N PHE A 26 -6.84 -10.20 0.72
CA PHE A 26 -7.00 -11.49 1.39
C PHE A 26 -6.08 -11.62 2.59
N THR A 27 -6.46 -12.49 3.52
CA THR A 27 -5.59 -12.96 4.61
C THR A 27 -5.30 -14.44 4.41
N LEU A 28 -4.11 -14.91 4.79
CA LEU A 28 -3.77 -16.34 4.66
C LEU A 28 -4.57 -17.25 5.60
N SER A 29 -5.25 -16.66 6.57
CA SER A 29 -6.13 -17.33 7.53
C SER A 29 -7.56 -17.52 7.04
N ASP A 30 -7.95 -16.81 5.98
CA ASP A 30 -9.29 -16.88 5.42
C ASP A 30 -9.31 -17.74 4.16
N ASN A 31 -10.42 -18.44 3.97
CA ASN A 31 -10.71 -19.16 2.73
C ASN A 31 -11.28 -18.25 1.63
N GLU A 32 -11.54 -16.98 1.94
CA GLU A 32 -12.16 -16.00 1.06
C GLU A 32 -11.34 -14.70 1.04
N ALA A 33 -11.23 -14.15 -0.16
CA ALA A 33 -10.73 -12.83 -0.45
C ALA A 33 -11.87 -11.89 -0.86
N ILE A 34 -11.63 -10.59 -0.78
CA ILE A 34 -12.62 -9.56 -1.11
C ILE A 34 -12.04 -8.66 -2.20
N ALA A 35 -12.81 -8.47 -3.26
CA ALA A 35 -12.56 -7.49 -4.31
C ALA A 35 -13.69 -6.46 -4.31
N PHE A 36 -13.33 -5.17 -4.35
CA PHE A 36 -14.30 -4.10 -4.50
C PHE A 36 -14.62 -3.90 -5.99
N GLN A 37 -15.88 -3.67 -6.30
CA GLN A 37 -16.36 -3.53 -7.67
C GLN A 37 -16.79 -2.07 -7.94
N LYS A 38 -16.77 -1.66 -9.21
CA LYS A 38 -17.15 -0.29 -9.65
C LYS A 38 -18.61 0.04 -9.30
N ASP A 39 -19.50 -0.95 -9.42
CA ASP A 39 -20.94 -0.87 -9.07
C ASP A 39 -21.23 -0.72 -7.56
N LYS A 40 -20.20 -0.43 -6.77
CA LYS A 40 -20.26 -0.29 -5.32
C LYS A 40 -20.71 -1.57 -4.60
N THR A 41 -20.41 -2.74 -5.18
CA THR A 41 -20.55 -4.04 -4.52
C THR A 41 -19.20 -4.64 -4.12
N MET A 42 -19.25 -5.74 -3.37
CA MET A 42 -18.08 -6.53 -3.02
C MET A 42 -18.24 -7.94 -3.56
N LYS A 43 -17.23 -8.40 -4.29
CA LYS A 43 -17.13 -9.78 -4.75
C LYS A 43 -16.28 -10.57 -3.78
N LYS A 44 -16.78 -11.73 -3.36
CA LYS A 44 -16.00 -12.72 -2.59
C LYS A 44 -15.34 -13.67 -3.56
N ILE A 45 -14.03 -13.87 -3.40
CA ILE A 45 -13.22 -14.74 -4.25
C ILE A 45 -12.62 -15.82 -3.36
N PRO A 46 -12.92 -17.11 -3.57
CA PRO A 46 -12.27 -18.18 -2.84
C PRO A 46 -10.75 -18.10 -2.96
N TYR A 47 -10.01 -18.27 -1.85
CA TYR A 47 -8.55 -18.18 -1.86
C TYR A 47 -7.88 -19.13 -2.86
N ARG A 48 -8.49 -20.31 -3.08
CA ARG A 48 -8.07 -21.31 -4.07
C ARG A 48 -8.09 -20.80 -5.52
N ASP A 49 -8.93 -19.80 -5.81
CA ASP A 49 -9.09 -19.24 -7.15
C ASP A 49 -8.07 -18.10 -7.40
N ILE A 50 -7.33 -17.67 -6.37
CA ILE A 50 -6.24 -16.71 -6.53
C ILE A 50 -5.02 -17.45 -7.12
N PRO A 51 -4.54 -17.06 -8.31
CA PRO A 51 -3.41 -17.71 -8.94
C PRO A 51 -2.18 -17.72 -8.02
N ARG A 52 -1.50 -18.86 -7.93
CA ARG A 52 -0.29 -19.00 -7.10
C ARG A 52 0.85 -18.08 -7.57
N ASN A 53 0.91 -17.80 -8.87
CA ASN A 53 1.87 -16.91 -9.51
C ASN A 53 1.46 -15.43 -9.48
N ALA A 54 0.30 -15.09 -8.91
CA ALA A 54 -0.10 -13.69 -8.76
C ALA A 54 0.93 -12.94 -7.90
N LYS A 55 1.27 -11.71 -8.30
CA LYS A 55 2.20 -10.87 -7.52
C LYS A 55 1.50 -10.37 -6.26
N ARG A 56 1.69 -11.08 -5.17
CA ARG A 56 1.14 -10.76 -3.85
C ARG A 56 2.01 -9.71 -3.17
N ARG A 57 1.37 -8.69 -2.60
CA ARG A 57 2.04 -7.63 -1.84
C ARG A 57 1.44 -7.57 -0.46
N GLU A 58 2.29 -7.53 0.56
CA GLU A 58 1.84 -7.41 1.94
C GLU A 58 1.19 -6.03 2.14
N LEU A 59 -0.09 -6.01 2.52
CA LEU A 59 -0.84 -4.80 2.78
C LEU A 59 -0.62 -4.28 4.20
N GLY A 60 -0.49 -5.20 5.16
CA GLY A 60 -0.27 -4.88 6.57
C GLY A 60 -0.77 -5.99 7.49
N THR A 61 -0.89 -5.70 8.78
CA THR A 61 -1.31 -6.68 9.79
C THR A 61 -2.55 -6.20 10.54
N PHE A 62 -3.55 -7.06 10.65
CA PHE A 62 -4.69 -6.89 11.54
C PHE A 62 -4.39 -7.51 12.90
N TYR A 63 -4.60 -6.73 13.96
CA TYR A 63 -4.61 -7.23 15.34
C TYR A 63 -6.07 -7.45 15.77
N ASP A 64 -6.38 -8.62 16.33
CA ASP A 64 -7.76 -9.02 16.68
C ASP A 64 -8.71 -9.11 15.48
N TYR A 65 -8.22 -9.64 14.36
CA TYR A 65 -9.01 -9.79 13.15
C TYR A 65 -10.28 -10.61 13.41
N LYS A 66 -11.41 -10.10 12.89
CA LYS A 66 -12.69 -10.79 12.86
C LYS A 66 -13.34 -10.57 11.50
N LEU A 67 -13.53 -11.65 10.73
CA LEU A 67 -14.11 -11.60 9.39
C LEU A 67 -15.43 -10.81 9.32
N LYS A 68 -16.36 -11.06 10.25
CA LYS A 68 -17.65 -10.33 10.32
C LYS A 68 -17.46 -8.82 10.51
N ARG A 69 -16.48 -8.40 11.32
CA ARG A 69 -16.17 -6.99 11.58
C ARG A 69 -15.52 -6.35 10.35
N PHE A 70 -14.58 -7.05 9.72
CA PHE A 70 -13.97 -6.61 8.46
C PHE A 70 -15.03 -6.39 7.38
N GLN A 71 -15.90 -7.39 7.15
CA GLN A 71 -16.99 -7.30 6.16
C GLN A 71 -17.98 -6.18 6.49
N SER A 72 -18.29 -5.95 7.78
CA SER A 72 -19.16 -4.85 8.21
C SER A 72 -18.55 -3.48 7.92
N VAL A 73 -17.25 -3.30 8.22
CA VAL A 73 -16.53 -2.04 7.91
C VAL A 73 -16.46 -1.83 6.40
N ALA A 74 -16.16 -2.89 5.63
CA ALA A 74 -16.13 -2.81 4.18
C ALA A 74 -17.49 -2.39 3.61
N LYS A 75 -18.61 -3.00 4.05
CA LYS A 75 -19.97 -2.57 3.68
C LYS A 75 -20.24 -1.10 4.00
N LYS A 76 -19.86 -0.64 5.20
CA LYS A 76 -20.07 0.75 5.62
C LYS A 76 -19.34 1.74 4.70
N VAL A 77 -18.11 1.42 4.28
CA VAL A 77 -17.36 2.24 3.31
C VAL A 77 -18.08 2.29 1.96
N MET A 78 -18.65 1.17 1.50
CA MET A 78 -19.44 1.14 0.27
C MET A 78 -20.69 2.01 0.36
N GLU A 79 -21.39 1.98 1.49
CA GLU A 79 -22.59 2.80 1.74
C GLU A 79 -22.25 4.29 1.79
N LEU A 80 -21.16 4.69 2.46
CA LEU A 80 -20.70 6.08 2.49
C LEU A 80 -20.35 6.59 1.08
N ASN A 81 -19.73 5.75 0.25
CA ASN A 81 -19.42 6.07 -1.15
C ASN A 81 -20.67 6.12 -2.07
N LYS A 82 -21.86 5.70 -1.62
CA LYS A 82 -23.11 5.87 -2.38
C LYS A 82 -23.66 7.29 -2.29
N GLY A 83 -23.41 8.00 -1.18
CA GLY A 83 -23.97 9.33 -0.90
C GLY A 83 -23.09 10.52 -1.30
N THR A 84 -21.84 10.29 -1.73
CA THR A 84 -20.99 11.36 -2.26
C THR A 84 -21.52 11.78 -3.63
N GLY A 85 -22.08 12.99 -3.74
CA GLY A 85 -22.55 13.61 -4.99
C GLY A 85 -21.42 13.94 -5.98
N GLU A 86 -20.40 13.10 -6.04
CA GLU A 86 -19.35 13.16 -7.05
C GLU A 86 -20.00 12.93 -8.41
N LYS A 87 -19.71 13.84 -9.35
CA LYS A 87 -20.25 13.80 -10.72
C LYS A 87 -19.81 12.57 -11.53
N ARG A 88 -18.79 11.84 -11.05
CA ARG A 88 -18.23 10.65 -11.70
C ARG A 88 -18.29 9.43 -10.81
N GLU A 89 -18.46 8.26 -11.42
CA GLU A 89 -18.40 6.99 -10.73
C GLU A 89 -16.95 6.65 -10.38
N LYS A 90 -16.67 6.32 -9.11
CA LYS A 90 -15.33 5.93 -8.67
C LYS A 90 -14.92 4.60 -9.27
N THR A 91 -13.64 4.48 -9.63
CA THR A 91 -13.03 3.21 -10.03
C THR A 91 -12.98 2.21 -8.87
N ALA A 92 -12.92 0.91 -9.16
CA ALA A 92 -12.75 -0.14 -8.15
C ALA A 92 -11.51 0.09 -7.26
N MET A 93 -10.44 0.63 -7.84
CA MET A 93 -9.21 0.98 -7.15
C MET A 93 -9.39 2.17 -6.19
N GLU A 94 -10.12 3.22 -6.58
CA GLU A 94 -10.43 4.36 -5.70
C GLU A 94 -11.32 3.97 -4.52
N ILE A 95 -12.29 3.08 -4.76
CA ILE A 95 -13.13 2.51 -3.70
C ILE A 95 -12.26 1.74 -2.71
N THR A 96 -11.35 0.91 -3.21
CA THR A 96 -10.47 0.13 -2.35
C THR A 96 -9.50 1.02 -1.56
N LYS A 97 -8.94 2.06 -2.19
CA LYS A 97 -8.15 3.08 -1.50
C LYS A 97 -8.91 3.71 -0.35
N THR A 98 -10.17 4.10 -0.60
CA THR A 98 -11.04 4.68 0.43
C THR A 98 -11.21 3.72 1.61
N PHE A 99 -11.41 2.43 1.35
CA PHE A 99 -11.49 1.42 2.40
C PHE A 99 -10.20 1.30 3.20
N ILE A 100 -9.04 1.23 2.54
CA ILE A 100 -7.74 1.12 3.22
C ILE A 100 -7.45 2.36 4.08
N ASN A 101 -7.69 3.56 3.55
CA ASN A 101 -7.50 4.79 4.30
C ASN A 101 -8.44 4.84 5.50
N PHE A 102 -9.71 4.47 5.32
CA PHE A 102 -10.65 4.39 6.43
C PHE A 102 -10.17 3.40 7.50
N VAL A 103 -9.68 2.22 7.13
CA VAL A 103 -9.20 1.24 8.11
C VAL A 103 -7.90 1.68 8.79
N TYR A 104 -7.03 2.40 8.09
CA TYR A 104 -5.75 2.89 8.58
C TYR A 104 -5.88 4.13 9.48
N GLU A 105 -6.65 5.13 9.07
CA GLU A 105 -6.79 6.43 9.74
C GLU A 105 -7.79 6.39 10.89
N GLU A 106 -8.91 5.69 10.72
CA GLU A 106 -9.98 5.63 11.74
C GLU A 106 -9.78 4.49 12.74
N GLU A 107 -8.68 3.72 12.62
CA GLU A 107 -8.28 2.58 13.43
C GLU A 107 -9.38 1.53 13.68
N LYS A 108 -10.42 1.48 12.84
CA LYS A 108 -11.65 0.69 13.09
C LYS A 108 -11.39 -0.82 13.24
N LEU A 109 -10.27 -1.31 12.70
CA LEU A 109 -9.89 -2.73 12.71
C LEU A 109 -8.53 -3.00 13.36
N LYS A 110 -7.96 -2.07 14.15
CA LYS A 110 -6.60 -2.20 14.71
C LYS A 110 -5.60 -2.68 13.64
N PHE A 111 -5.53 -1.94 12.54
CA PHE A 111 -4.76 -2.33 11.38
C PHE A 111 -3.44 -1.56 11.35
N ARG A 112 -2.32 -2.28 11.28
CA ARG A 112 -1.01 -1.69 11.03
C ARG A 112 -0.65 -1.86 9.58
N GLY A 113 -0.87 -0.80 8.81
CA GLY A 113 -0.57 -0.76 7.38
C GLY A 113 0.92 -0.78 7.05
N ASN A 114 1.26 -1.47 5.97
CA ASN A 114 2.55 -1.36 5.32
C ASN A 114 2.54 -0.10 4.43
N ARG A 115 3.22 0.96 4.88
CA ARG A 115 3.24 2.27 4.20
C ARG A 115 3.65 2.18 2.72
N TRP A 116 4.63 1.34 2.40
CA TRP A 116 5.10 1.18 1.03
C TRP A 116 4.02 0.53 0.14
N SER A 117 3.35 -0.48 0.66
CA SER A 117 2.26 -1.15 -0.03
C SER A 117 1.04 -0.24 -0.26
N ILE A 118 0.72 0.59 0.73
CA ILE A 118 -0.35 1.59 0.65
C ILE A 118 0.00 2.68 -0.36
N SER A 119 1.25 3.16 -0.38
CA SER A 119 1.71 4.12 -1.39
C SER A 119 1.59 3.56 -2.82
N ILE A 120 1.89 2.28 -3.03
CA ILE A 120 1.67 1.63 -4.33
C ILE A 120 0.17 1.54 -4.66
N LEU A 121 -0.68 1.24 -3.68
CA LEU A 121 -2.12 1.25 -3.88
C LEU A 121 -2.59 2.64 -4.34
N ASP A 122 -2.20 3.68 -3.60
CA ASP A 122 -2.53 5.07 -3.92
C ASP A 122 -2.13 5.43 -5.35
N ALA A 123 -0.93 4.97 -5.74
CA ALA A 123 -0.41 5.17 -7.06
C ALA A 123 -1.26 4.54 -8.16
N TYR A 124 -1.68 3.30 -7.95
CA TYR A 124 -2.53 2.58 -8.88
C TYR A 124 -3.93 3.17 -8.96
N ALA A 125 -4.50 3.62 -7.84
CA ALA A 125 -5.80 4.28 -7.82
C ALA A 125 -5.82 5.60 -8.60
N ILE A 126 -4.82 6.46 -8.40
CA ILE A 126 -4.68 7.71 -9.14
C ILE A 126 -4.53 7.43 -10.64
N LYS A 127 -3.65 6.48 -11.00
CA LYS A 127 -3.43 6.11 -12.40
C LYS A 127 -4.69 5.53 -13.06
N SER A 128 -5.45 4.69 -12.34
CA SER A 128 -6.71 4.12 -12.84
C SER A 128 -7.72 5.22 -13.14
N SER A 129 -7.85 6.18 -12.22
CA SER A 129 -8.73 7.34 -12.35
C SER A 129 -8.43 8.16 -13.61
N TYR A 130 -7.17 8.57 -13.80
CA TYR A 130 -6.77 9.34 -14.99
C TYR A 130 -6.94 8.55 -16.29
N LYS A 131 -6.76 7.23 -16.25
CA LYS A 131 -6.92 6.40 -17.45
C LYS A 131 -8.39 6.30 -17.85
N GLU A 132 -9.31 6.07 -16.91
CA GLU A 132 -10.74 6.04 -17.21
C GLU A 132 -11.23 7.40 -17.73
N GLU A 133 -10.81 8.50 -17.09
CA GLU A 133 -11.14 9.86 -17.55
C GLU A 133 -10.63 10.13 -18.98
N LEU A 134 -9.40 9.69 -19.28
CA LEU A 134 -8.84 9.81 -20.63
C LEU A 134 -9.62 8.97 -21.65
N ASP A 135 -10.05 7.77 -21.29
CA ASP A 135 -10.80 6.88 -22.17
C ASP A 135 -12.22 7.44 -22.44
N GLU A 136 -12.90 7.99 -21.42
CA GLU A 136 -14.19 8.69 -21.56
C GLU A 136 -14.09 9.92 -22.47
N LEU A 137 -13.03 10.72 -22.32
CA LEU A 137 -12.79 11.89 -23.17
C LEU A 137 -12.55 11.49 -24.62
N LYS A 138 -11.78 10.42 -24.87
CA LYS A 138 -11.53 9.90 -26.21
C LYS A 138 -12.80 9.36 -26.86
N GLU A 139 -13.61 8.62 -26.12
CA GLU A 139 -14.90 8.11 -26.62
C GLU A 139 -15.83 9.27 -27.00
N SER A 140 -15.96 10.26 -26.13
CA SER A 140 -16.74 11.48 -26.38
C SER A 140 -16.25 12.21 -27.63
N GLN A 141 -14.93 12.31 -27.82
CA GLN A 141 -14.34 12.91 -29.00
C GLN A 141 -14.66 12.12 -30.28
N VAL A 142 -14.57 10.79 -30.25
CA VAL A 142 -14.88 9.93 -31.40
C VAL A 142 -16.36 10.08 -31.79
N ASN A 143 -17.26 10.09 -30.81
CA ASN A 143 -18.68 10.29 -31.04
C ASN A 143 -18.98 11.66 -31.66
N LEU A 144 -18.40 12.74 -31.12
CA LEU A 144 -18.54 14.10 -31.69
C LEU A 144 -17.97 14.21 -33.11
N LYS A 145 -16.82 13.57 -33.41
CA LYS A 145 -16.26 13.52 -34.77
C LYS A 145 -17.21 12.82 -35.74
N LYS A 146 -17.84 11.74 -35.31
CA LYS A 146 -18.83 11.00 -36.12
C LYS A 146 -20.10 11.83 -36.34
N GLU A 147 -20.59 12.52 -35.33
CA GLU A 147 -21.72 13.45 -35.45
C GLU A 147 -21.40 14.60 -36.40
N LEU A 148 -20.21 15.18 -36.30
CA LEU A 148 -19.73 16.22 -37.21
C LEU A 148 -19.72 15.75 -38.68
N GLU A 149 -19.24 14.53 -38.94
CA GLU A 149 -19.26 13.96 -40.30
C GLU A 149 -20.69 13.74 -40.81
N ASN A 150 -21.59 13.25 -39.96
CA ASN A 150 -22.99 13.07 -40.31
C ASN A 150 -23.69 14.40 -40.58
N ALA A 151 -23.46 15.42 -39.74
CA ALA A 151 -23.99 16.76 -39.92
C ALA A 151 -23.49 17.42 -41.21
N LYS A 152 -22.20 17.26 -41.55
CA LYS A 152 -21.62 17.72 -42.82
C LYS A 152 -22.26 17.05 -44.05
N LYS A 153 -22.59 15.75 -43.96
CA LYS A 153 -23.26 15.02 -45.04
C LYS A 153 -24.72 15.46 -45.22
N ALA A 154 -25.43 15.69 -44.12
CA ALA A 154 -26.83 16.14 -44.13
C ALA A 154 -26.99 17.62 -44.53
N GLY A 155 -25.98 18.46 -44.25
CA GLY A 155 -26.01 19.92 -44.43
C GLY A 155 -25.68 20.45 -45.83
N LYS A 156 -25.67 19.62 -46.89
CA LYS A 156 -25.56 20.11 -48.28
C LYS A 156 -26.80 20.96 -48.64
N GLY A 157 -26.85 22.22 -48.20
CA GLY A 157 -27.87 23.19 -48.60
C GLY A 157 -28.46 24.12 -47.53
N VAL A 158 -28.08 24.04 -46.25
CA VAL A 158 -28.73 24.83 -45.17
C VAL A 158 -27.70 25.58 -44.31
N THR A 159 -27.78 26.92 -44.28
CA THR A 159 -26.87 27.83 -43.55
C THR A 159 -26.88 27.67 -42.03
N ALA A 160 -27.99 27.21 -41.43
CA ALA A 160 -28.07 26.92 -39.99
C ALA A 160 -27.19 25.72 -39.56
N ALA A 161 -26.87 24.81 -40.47
CA ALA A 161 -25.94 23.71 -40.21
C ALA A 161 -24.50 24.20 -40.01
N SER A 162 -24.15 25.39 -40.50
CA SER A 162 -22.79 25.97 -40.35
C SER A 162 -22.44 26.26 -38.89
N ARG A 163 -23.33 26.93 -38.14
CA ARG A 163 -23.05 27.30 -36.73
C ARG A 163 -22.94 26.06 -35.83
N ALA A 164 -23.86 25.10 -35.97
CA ALA A 164 -23.81 23.85 -35.22
C ALA A 164 -22.53 23.03 -35.52
N VAL A 165 -22.07 23.03 -36.78
CA VAL A 165 -20.80 22.40 -37.17
C VAL A 165 -19.60 23.11 -36.57
N ASP A 166 -19.62 24.44 -36.47
CA ASP A 166 -18.54 25.22 -35.85
C ASP A 166 -18.51 25.04 -34.32
N ASP A 167 -19.67 24.97 -33.65
CA ASP A 167 -19.76 24.65 -32.22
C ASP A 167 -19.24 23.23 -31.91
N MET A 168 -19.52 22.25 -32.77
CA MET A 168 -18.97 20.90 -32.65
C MET A 168 -17.45 20.87 -32.83
N LYS A 169 -16.88 21.68 -33.74
CA LYS A 169 -15.41 21.81 -33.88
C LYS A 169 -14.79 22.40 -32.62
N LEU A 170 -15.36 23.48 -32.09
CA LEU A 170 -14.90 24.10 -30.84
C LEU A 170 -14.95 23.11 -29.66
N SER A 171 -16.00 22.28 -29.61
CA SER A 171 -16.13 21.23 -28.59
C SER A 171 -15.05 20.14 -28.74
N ILE A 172 -14.72 19.74 -29.97
CA ILE A 172 -13.63 18.79 -30.25
C ILE A 172 -12.27 19.37 -29.85
N ASP A 173 -12.03 20.65 -30.14
CA ASP A 173 -10.78 21.33 -29.79
C ASP A 173 -10.64 21.47 -28.27
N SER A 174 -11.71 21.81 -27.55
CA SER A 174 -11.74 21.78 -26.09
C SER A 174 -11.42 20.39 -25.54
N LEU A 175 -12.00 19.32 -26.11
CA LEU A 175 -11.69 17.95 -25.71
C LEU A 175 -10.22 17.57 -25.98
N ASN A 176 -9.64 18.01 -27.10
CA ASN A 176 -8.21 17.81 -27.39
C ASN A 176 -7.33 18.42 -26.29
N ASP A 177 -7.66 19.64 -25.85
CA ASP A 177 -6.93 20.32 -24.79
C ASP A 177 -7.05 19.59 -23.45
N TYR A 178 -8.24 19.08 -23.10
CA TYR A 178 -8.44 18.27 -21.90
C TYR A 178 -7.66 16.94 -21.97
N ILE A 179 -7.70 16.24 -23.11
CA ILE A 179 -6.93 15.01 -23.35
C ILE A 179 -5.43 15.28 -23.19
N ASN A 180 -4.92 16.39 -23.72
CA ASN A 180 -3.51 16.77 -23.59
C ASN A 180 -3.12 17.09 -22.14
N LYS A 181 -3.99 17.75 -21.38
CA LYS A 181 -3.79 18.01 -19.94
C LYS A 181 -3.73 16.72 -19.14
N GLU A 182 -4.66 15.79 -19.37
CA GLU A 182 -4.65 14.49 -18.67
C GLU A 182 -3.44 13.62 -19.05
N ASN A 183 -3.06 13.58 -20.33
CA ASN A 183 -1.82 12.90 -20.74
C ASN A 183 -0.58 13.48 -20.04
N THR A 184 -0.53 14.81 -19.86
CA THR A 184 0.53 15.47 -19.12
C THR A 184 0.53 15.07 -17.65
N ARG A 185 -0.64 15.09 -16.98
CA ARG A 185 -0.79 14.63 -15.59
C ARG A 185 -0.37 13.18 -15.39
N ILE A 186 -0.75 12.28 -16.31
CA ILE A 186 -0.31 10.86 -16.27
C ILE A 186 1.21 10.77 -16.38
N LYS A 187 1.83 11.57 -17.25
CA LYS A 187 3.29 11.59 -17.44
C LYS A 187 4.02 12.15 -16.23
N GLU A 188 3.56 13.26 -15.66
CA GLU A 188 4.09 13.86 -14.44
C GLU A 188 3.97 12.89 -13.26
N TYR A 189 2.80 12.27 -13.11
CA TYR A 189 2.55 11.25 -12.10
C TYR A 189 3.56 10.10 -12.21
N LYS A 190 3.77 9.57 -13.42
CA LYS A 190 4.76 8.50 -13.67
C LYS A 190 6.18 8.94 -13.28
N ASN A 191 6.58 10.16 -13.65
CA ASN A 191 7.89 10.69 -13.32
C ASN A 191 8.09 10.86 -11.81
N ASN A 192 7.09 11.38 -11.10
CA ASN A 192 7.14 11.54 -9.65
C ASN A 192 7.22 10.20 -8.94
N TYR A 193 6.40 9.22 -9.35
CA TYR A 193 6.45 7.87 -8.81
C TYR A 193 7.82 7.20 -9.03
N ASP A 194 8.41 7.34 -10.22
CA ASP A 194 9.73 6.79 -10.52
C ASP A 194 10.85 7.50 -9.72
N LYS A 195 10.71 8.81 -9.46
CA LYS A 195 11.63 9.58 -8.62
C LYS A 195 11.55 9.15 -7.16
N GLU A 196 10.36 9.10 -6.58
CA GLU A 196 10.15 8.63 -5.19
C GLU A 196 10.65 7.20 -5.00
N LYS A 197 10.40 6.32 -5.98
CA LYS A 197 10.89 4.94 -5.95
C LYS A 197 12.42 4.86 -5.92
N LYS A 198 13.11 5.74 -6.66
CA LYS A 198 14.58 5.81 -6.64
C LYS A 198 15.10 6.35 -5.32
N GLU A 199 14.54 7.46 -4.84
CA GLU A 199 14.91 8.06 -3.55
C GLU A 199 14.73 7.06 -2.40
N GLN A 200 13.65 6.28 -2.40
CA GLN A 200 13.41 5.24 -1.41
C GLN A 200 14.39 4.05 -1.53
N ALA A 201 14.79 3.66 -2.75
CA ALA A 201 15.78 2.61 -2.94
C ALA A 201 17.15 3.04 -2.38
N GLU A 202 17.55 4.28 -2.65
CA GLU A 202 18.77 4.88 -2.11
C GLU A 202 18.72 5.01 -0.58
N GLU A 203 17.58 5.41 -0.01
CA GLU A 203 17.43 5.52 1.45
C GLU A 203 17.47 4.13 2.13
N ALA A 204 16.89 3.11 1.50
CA ALA A 204 16.95 1.74 2.00
C ALA A 204 18.38 1.18 1.97
N GLU A 205 19.16 1.51 0.94
CA GLU A 205 20.56 1.13 0.83
C GLU A 205 21.41 1.83 1.90
N LYS A 206 21.23 3.14 2.10
CA LYS A 206 21.88 3.89 3.18
C LYS A 206 21.57 3.31 4.56
N LYS A 207 20.33 2.91 4.83
CA LYS A 207 19.94 2.27 6.10
C LYS A 207 20.61 0.92 6.30
N LYS A 208 20.73 0.10 5.25
CA LYS A 208 21.44 -1.17 5.31
C LYS A 208 22.93 -0.96 5.61
N GLU A 209 23.56 0.00 4.92
CA GLU A 209 24.97 0.31 5.12
C GLU A 209 25.25 0.84 6.54
N GLN A 210 24.38 1.70 7.07
CA GLN A 210 24.46 2.17 8.46
C GLN A 210 24.25 1.05 9.48
N ALA A 211 23.28 0.16 9.25
CA ALA A 211 23.03 -0.98 10.12
C ALA A 211 24.22 -1.96 10.14
N GLU A 212 24.88 -2.16 9.00
CA GLU A 212 26.07 -3.00 8.90
C GLU A 212 27.29 -2.37 9.59
N LYS A 213 27.50 -1.06 9.43
CA LYS A 213 28.54 -0.33 10.18
C LYS A 213 28.35 -0.46 11.69
N LYS A 214 27.12 -0.24 12.17
CA LYS A 214 26.79 -0.36 13.59
C LYS A 214 27.03 -1.78 14.13
N ARG A 215 26.67 -2.82 13.36
CA ARG A 215 26.98 -4.22 13.72
C ARG A 215 28.47 -4.48 13.85
N LYS A 216 29.29 -3.97 12.93
CA LYS A 216 30.76 -4.11 12.98
C LYS A 216 31.34 -3.39 14.20
N GLU A 217 30.83 -2.21 14.53
CA GLU A 217 31.23 -1.46 15.73
C GLU A 217 30.87 -2.23 17.01
N ASP A 218 29.65 -2.78 17.10
CA ASP A 218 29.19 -3.58 18.22
C ASP A 218 30.06 -4.86 18.39
N GLU A 219 30.41 -5.55 17.30
CA GLU A 219 31.31 -6.71 17.33
C GLU A 219 32.72 -6.35 17.81
N ILE A 220 33.26 -5.21 17.39
CA ILE A 220 34.58 -4.72 17.85
C ILE A 220 34.53 -4.37 19.34
N ALA A 221 33.46 -3.70 19.78
CA ALA A 221 33.26 -3.34 21.18
C ALA A 221 33.14 -4.60 22.06
N GLU A 222 32.38 -5.61 21.62
CA GLU A 222 32.22 -6.85 22.36
C GLU A 222 33.54 -7.66 22.41
N LYS A 223 34.30 -7.70 21.31
CA LYS A 223 35.65 -8.31 21.30
C LYS A 223 36.59 -7.63 22.28
N LYS A 224 36.58 -6.28 22.36
CA LYS A 224 37.38 -5.54 23.36
C LYS A 224 36.93 -5.87 24.78
N ARG A 225 35.61 -5.91 25.04
CA ARG A 225 35.05 -6.25 26.35
C ARG A 225 35.45 -7.67 26.79
N LEU A 226 35.38 -8.65 25.89
CA LEU A 226 35.85 -10.01 26.15
C LEU A 226 37.36 -10.09 26.39
N ALA A 227 38.16 -9.32 25.63
CA ALA A 227 39.60 -9.25 25.83
C ALA A 227 39.97 -8.64 27.20
N ASP A 228 39.24 -7.60 27.63
CA ASP A 228 39.42 -7.00 28.96
C ASP A 228 38.95 -7.95 30.08
N TRP A 229 37.89 -8.72 29.86
CA TRP A 229 37.43 -9.73 30.82
C TRP A 229 38.39 -10.91 30.98
N ASN A 230 38.97 -11.36 29.86
CA ASN A 230 39.97 -12.42 29.84
C ASN A 230 41.39 -11.91 30.13
N ARG A 231 41.54 -10.62 30.47
CA ARG A 231 42.82 -10.06 30.83
C ARG A 231 43.28 -10.71 32.13
N PRO A 232 44.48 -11.31 32.17
CA PRO A 232 45.02 -11.86 33.41
C PRO A 232 45.03 -10.76 34.46
N LEU A 233 44.44 -11.03 35.62
CA LEU A 233 44.56 -10.13 36.77
C LEU A 233 46.06 -9.93 37.06
N PRO A 234 46.48 -8.71 37.44
CA PRO A 234 47.86 -8.47 37.86
C PRO A 234 48.27 -9.51 38.91
N ARG A 235 49.50 -10.05 38.83
CA ARG A 235 50.03 -11.08 39.76
C ARG A 235 49.83 -10.74 41.25
N ASP A 236 49.67 -9.46 41.56
CA ASP A 236 49.48 -8.95 42.92
C ASP A 236 48.05 -9.12 43.44
N ALA A 237 47.06 -9.32 42.56
CA ALA A 237 45.66 -9.56 42.92
C ALA A 237 45.34 -11.03 43.22
N THR A 238 46.20 -11.97 42.81
CA THR A 238 46.09 -13.40 43.14
C THR A 238 47.02 -13.82 44.29
N MET A 239 47.88 -12.92 44.76
CA MET A 239 48.63 -13.13 46.01
C MET A 239 47.71 -12.95 47.21
N TRP A 240 47.16 -14.07 47.68
CA TRP A 240 46.58 -14.19 49.02
C TRP A 240 47.63 -13.75 50.06
N LYS A 241 47.52 -12.52 50.59
CA LYS A 241 48.23 -12.10 51.79
C LYS A 241 47.35 -12.45 53.00
N GLY A 242 47.48 -13.67 53.50
CA GLY A 242 46.77 -14.07 54.70
C GLY A 242 47.13 -15.48 55.14
N ASP A 243 47.92 -15.58 56.20
CA ASP A 243 48.16 -16.81 56.95
C ASP A 243 46.85 -17.33 57.55
N TYR A 244 46.07 -18.10 56.78
CA TYR A 244 44.96 -18.85 57.34
C TYR A 244 45.47 -20.25 57.74
N LYS A 245 45.91 -20.38 58.98
CA LYS A 245 46.10 -21.69 59.61
C LYS A 245 44.76 -22.45 59.63
N PRO A 246 44.70 -23.69 59.12
CA PRO A 246 43.49 -24.51 59.21
C PRO A 246 43.09 -24.72 60.68
N LYS A 247 41.78 -24.72 60.95
CA LYS A 247 41.19 -24.89 62.30
C LYS A 247 41.49 -26.25 62.98
N SER A 248 42.28 -27.13 62.37
CA SER A 248 42.64 -28.44 62.93
C SER A 248 43.76 -28.40 63.98
N GLU A 249 44.47 -27.28 64.15
CA GLU A 249 45.54 -27.14 65.19
C GLU A 249 45.06 -26.47 66.50
N ARG A 250 43.77 -26.16 66.66
CA ARG A 250 43.24 -25.46 67.86
C ARG A 250 42.67 -26.37 68.94
N LYS A 251 42.97 -27.68 68.97
CA LYS A 251 42.55 -28.56 70.07
C LYS A 251 43.62 -29.58 70.49
N GLY A 252 44.22 -29.32 71.67
CA GLY A 252 44.86 -30.28 72.59
C GLY A 252 46.23 -30.81 72.14
N LYS A 253 47.27 -30.88 72.97
CA LYS A 253 47.45 -30.79 74.43
C LYS A 253 48.83 -30.20 74.69
#